data_AF-A0A0C1HT99-F1
#
_entry.id   AF-A0A0C1HT99-F1
#
_cell.length_a   1.000
_cell.length_b   1.000
_cell.length_c   1.000
_cell.angle_alpha   90.00
_cell.angle_beta   90.00
_cell.angle_gamma   90.00
#
_symmetry.space_group_name_H-M   'P 1'
#
loop_
_entity.id
_entity.type
_entity.pdbx_description
1 polymer ?
#
loop_
_entity_poly.entity_id
_entity_poly.type
_entity_poly.pdbx_seq_one_letter_code
_entity_poly.pdbx_strand_id
1 'polypeptide(L)'
;MSALNKVTDKGVHFQSHIDGSRHFLGPDESMFIQKTIGSDIVMAFDECTPYPCEKKIVEKSLERTHRWAERCRNYDLQPHQNLFGIVQGGVHADLRQQSAQFLANLDFQGYAIGGLSVGEPASVMYEVLDHTVPFMPVEKPRYLMGVGTPRNLVESVMRGVDMFDCVMPTRNARNGTAFTWTGKVQIKAARYAEDFSPLDPSTPSYTSQFSKAYLRHLLNVDEMTGLTLVTLQNLAFYLDFMQKLREAIKNDTLADFYQKVCALYPH
;
A
#
# COMPACT_ATOMS: atom_id res chain seq x y z
N MET A 1 19.13 8.39 9.12
CA MET A 1 19.73 7.13 9.64
C MET A 1 20.55 6.46 8.53
N SER A 2 21.67 7.06 8.12
CA SER A 2 22.48 6.59 6.98
C SER A 2 23.69 5.80 7.47
N ALA A 3 23.60 4.46 7.45
CA ALA A 3 24.70 3.47 7.37
C ALA A 3 24.24 2.03 7.73
N LEU A 4 22.95 1.75 7.88
CA LEU A 4 22.47 0.43 8.33
C LEU A 4 22.41 -0.63 7.22
N ASN A 5 22.59 -0.26 5.95
CA ASN A 5 22.58 -1.20 4.83
C ASN A 5 23.61 -0.85 3.74
N LYS A 6 23.98 -1.88 2.98
CA LYS A 6 24.83 -1.79 1.79
C LYS A 6 24.24 -2.68 0.70
N VAL A 7 23.80 -2.07 -0.38
CA VAL A 7 23.27 -2.76 -1.56
C VAL A 7 24.41 -3.13 -2.50
N THR A 8 24.38 -4.36 -3.01
CA THR A 8 25.30 -4.91 -4.01
C THR A 8 24.50 -5.66 -5.07
N ASP A 9 25.09 -6.07 -6.19
CA ASP A 9 24.36 -6.86 -7.19
C ASP A 9 23.88 -8.24 -6.68
N LYS A 10 24.46 -8.75 -5.59
CA LYS A 10 24.03 -10.02 -4.99
C LYS A 10 22.80 -9.87 -4.09
N GLY A 11 22.59 -8.69 -3.51
CA GLY A 11 21.60 -8.44 -2.47
C GLY A 11 22.05 -7.34 -1.52
N VAL A 12 21.42 -7.30 -0.35
CA VAL A 12 21.59 -6.26 0.67
C VAL A 12 22.22 -6.86 1.91
N HIS A 13 23.34 -6.28 2.35
CA HIS A 13 23.85 -6.48 3.70
C HIS A 13 23.25 -5.42 4.61
N PHE A 14 22.75 -5.80 5.77
CA PHE A 14 22.18 -4.86 6.71
C PHE A 14 22.42 -5.26 8.16
N GLN A 15 22.25 -4.28 9.05
CA GLN A 15 22.28 -4.47 10.48
C GLN A 15 20.85 -4.53 11.03
N SER A 16 20.56 -5.57 11.82
CA SER A 16 19.30 -5.73 12.54
C SER A 16 19.07 -4.55 13.48
N HIS A 17 17.88 -3.96 13.43
CA HIS A 17 17.47 -2.86 14.31
C HIS A 17 17.07 -3.35 15.72
N ILE A 18 16.99 -4.67 15.94
CA ILE A 18 16.60 -5.29 17.20
C ILE A 18 17.82 -5.48 18.10
N ASP A 19 18.90 -6.04 17.54
CA ASP A 19 20.07 -6.52 18.31
C ASP A 19 21.42 -6.12 17.69
N GLY A 20 21.42 -5.44 16.55
CA GLY A 20 22.66 -5.01 15.88
C GLY A 20 23.41 -6.13 15.15
N SER A 21 22.86 -7.33 15.05
CA SER A 21 23.45 -8.43 14.28
C SER A 21 23.47 -8.12 12.77
N ARG A 22 24.43 -8.70 12.04
CA ARG A 22 24.59 -8.47 10.59
C ARG A 22 23.94 -9.59 9.81
N HIS A 23 23.13 -9.22 8.83
CA HIS A 23 22.42 -10.15 7.96
C HIS A 23 22.67 -9.84 6.48
N PHE A 24 22.33 -10.82 5.65
CA PHE A 24 22.29 -10.69 4.21
C PHE A 24 20.91 -11.13 3.71
N LEU A 25 20.35 -10.39 2.77
CA LEU A 25 19.13 -10.76 2.07
C LEU A 25 19.30 -10.44 0.58
N GLY A 26 19.19 -11.47 -0.25
CA GLY A 26 19.14 -11.36 -1.70
C GLY A 26 17.90 -12.05 -2.26
N PRO A 27 17.82 -12.18 -3.61
CA PRO A 27 16.69 -12.83 -4.28
C PRO A 27 16.42 -14.25 -3.75
N ASP A 28 17.44 -15.11 -3.68
CA ASP A 28 17.27 -16.51 -3.28
C ASP A 28 16.89 -16.63 -1.80
N GLU A 29 17.51 -15.83 -0.93
CA GLU A 29 17.19 -15.82 0.49
C GLU A 29 15.75 -15.33 0.72
N SER A 30 15.32 -14.30 0.01
CA SER A 30 13.94 -13.80 0.05
C SER A 30 12.94 -14.85 -0.42
N MET A 31 13.22 -15.52 -1.54
CA MET A 31 12.36 -16.59 -2.06
C MET A 31 12.30 -17.79 -1.12
N PHE A 32 13.43 -18.20 -0.55
CA PHE A 32 13.48 -19.26 0.46
C PHE A 32 12.61 -18.92 1.67
N ILE A 33 12.77 -17.73 2.24
CA ILE A 33 12.00 -17.28 3.41
C ILE A 33 10.50 -17.27 3.09
N GLN A 34 10.08 -16.70 1.96
CA GLN A 34 8.68 -16.64 1.56
C GLN A 34 8.10 -18.03 1.23
N LYS A 35 8.88 -18.94 0.63
CA LYS A 35 8.51 -20.36 0.44
C LYS A 35 8.28 -21.07 1.77
N THR A 36 9.13 -20.80 2.77
CA THR A 36 9.00 -21.38 4.11
C THR A 36 7.80 -20.82 4.88
N ILE A 37 7.54 -19.52 4.78
CA ILE A 37 6.34 -18.88 5.36
C ILE A 37 5.07 -19.48 4.74
N GLY A 38 5.10 -19.81 3.45
CA GLY A 38 3.97 -20.41 2.75
C GLY A 38 2.85 -19.42 2.47
N SER A 39 3.18 -18.16 2.15
CA SER A 39 2.19 -17.15 1.75
C SER A 39 1.62 -17.41 0.36
N ASP A 40 0.33 -17.17 0.15
CA ASP A 40 -0.35 -17.39 -1.14
C ASP A 40 0.17 -16.49 -2.26
N ILE A 41 0.63 -15.28 -1.90
CA ILE A 41 1.27 -14.32 -2.80
C ILE A 41 2.68 -14.04 -2.27
N VAL A 42 3.66 -14.12 -3.17
CA VAL A 42 5.09 -13.92 -2.94
C VAL A 42 5.53 -12.72 -3.77
N MET A 43 6.37 -11.86 -3.20
CA MET A 43 6.88 -10.66 -3.87
C MET A 43 8.32 -10.90 -4.33
N ALA A 44 8.61 -10.65 -5.61
CA ALA A 44 9.98 -10.66 -6.11
C ALA A 44 10.85 -9.65 -5.33
N PHE A 45 12.11 -10.00 -5.10
CA PHE A 45 13.04 -9.11 -4.41
C PHE A 45 13.45 -7.96 -5.32
N ASP A 46 13.29 -6.73 -4.85
CA ASP A 46 13.54 -5.52 -5.63
C ASP A 46 14.38 -4.50 -4.84
N GLU A 47 14.73 -3.40 -5.52
CA GLU A 47 15.35 -2.24 -4.88
C GLU A 47 14.47 -1.01 -5.08
N CYS A 48 13.98 -0.47 -3.95
CA CYS A 48 13.24 0.78 -3.94
C CYS A 48 14.20 1.96 -3.85
N THR A 49 14.14 2.85 -4.85
CA THR A 49 14.88 4.12 -4.83
C THR A 49 14.15 5.16 -3.99
N PRO A 50 14.87 6.09 -3.31
CA PRO A 50 14.23 7.18 -2.59
C PRO A 50 13.64 8.22 -3.55
N TYR A 51 12.83 9.13 -3.03
CA TYR A 51 12.38 10.32 -3.75
C TYR A 51 12.74 11.59 -2.95
N PRO A 52 13.30 12.64 -3.58
CA PRO A 52 13.78 12.69 -4.96
C PRO A 52 15.08 11.89 -5.15
N CYS A 53 15.35 11.45 -6.38
CA CYS A 53 16.56 10.72 -6.74
C CYS A 53 16.97 11.04 -8.18
N GLU A 54 18.27 11.06 -8.47
CA GLU A 54 18.77 11.29 -9.83
C GLU A 54 18.39 10.12 -10.74
N LYS A 55 17.92 10.42 -11.95
CA LYS A 55 17.51 9.41 -12.94
C LYS A 55 18.55 8.31 -13.16
N LYS A 56 19.84 8.67 -13.22
CA LYS A 56 20.95 7.71 -13.39
C LYS A 56 21.08 6.71 -12.23
N ILE A 57 20.73 7.12 -11.01
CA ILE A 57 20.69 6.21 -9.86
C ILE A 57 19.48 5.29 -9.98
N VAL A 58 18.33 5.84 -10.42
CA VAL A 58 17.11 5.07 -10.68
C VAL A 58 17.33 4.01 -11.76
N GLU A 59 17.98 4.36 -12.87
CA GLU A 59 18.35 3.43 -13.95
C GLU A 59 19.19 2.26 -13.43
N LYS A 60 20.25 2.53 -12.68
CA LYS A 60 21.11 1.48 -12.11
C LYS A 60 20.37 0.55 -11.15
N SER A 61 19.48 1.12 -10.33
CA SER A 61 18.64 0.34 -9.41
C SER A 61 17.60 -0.48 -10.17
N LEU A 62 17.05 0.05 -11.25
CA LEU A 62 16.11 -0.64 -12.12
C LEU A 62 16.75 -1.86 -12.78
N GLU A 63 17.94 -1.69 -13.37
CA GLU A 63 18.70 -2.79 -13.97
C GLU A 63 18.97 -3.92 -12.95
N ARG A 64 19.27 -3.55 -11.70
CA ARG A 64 19.46 -4.51 -10.62
C ARG A 64 18.16 -5.22 -10.25
N THR A 65 17.07 -4.48 -10.13
CA THR A 65 15.72 -5.02 -9.89
C THR A 65 15.32 -6.01 -10.98
N HIS A 66 15.61 -5.72 -12.26
CA HIS A 66 15.34 -6.63 -13.38
C HIS A 66 16.12 -7.93 -13.28
N ARG A 67 17.43 -7.87 -13.01
CA ARG A 67 18.26 -9.08 -12.77
C ARG A 67 17.75 -9.90 -11.59
N TRP A 68 17.31 -9.24 -10.51
CA TRP A 68 16.75 -9.92 -9.35
C TRP A 68 15.39 -10.55 -9.63
N ALA A 69 14.53 -9.87 -10.41
CA ALA A 69 13.24 -10.39 -10.83
C ALA A 69 13.39 -11.68 -11.66
N GLU A 70 14.33 -11.74 -12.60
CA GLU A 70 14.64 -12.98 -13.35
C GLU A 70 15.07 -14.12 -12.43
N ARG A 71 15.92 -13.81 -11.44
CA ARG A 71 16.37 -14.80 -10.46
C ARG A 71 15.22 -15.31 -9.60
N CYS A 72 14.36 -14.42 -9.09
CA CYS A 72 13.15 -14.79 -8.37
C CYS A 72 12.20 -15.63 -9.23
N ARG A 73 12.01 -15.27 -10.51
CA ARG A 73 11.09 -15.95 -11.42
C ARG A 73 11.45 -17.41 -11.69
N ASN A 74 12.75 -17.71 -11.66
CA ASN A 74 13.30 -19.05 -11.86
C ASN A 74 13.42 -19.85 -10.55
N TYR A 75 13.07 -19.27 -9.41
CA TYR A 75 13.11 -19.95 -8.12
C TYR A 75 11.90 -20.87 -7.96
N ASP A 76 12.14 -22.11 -7.55
CA ASP A 76 11.07 -23.10 -7.32
C ASP A 76 10.31 -22.77 -6.02
N LEU A 77 9.06 -22.31 -6.14
CA LEU A 77 8.14 -22.03 -5.02
C LEU A 77 7.20 -23.22 -4.78
N GLN A 78 6.37 -23.16 -3.72
CA GLN A 78 5.31 -24.16 -3.56
C GLN A 78 4.23 -23.98 -4.64
N PRO A 79 3.54 -25.04 -5.09
CA PRO A 79 2.58 -24.97 -6.20
C PRO A 79 1.41 -23.99 -6.03
N HIS A 80 1.05 -23.65 -4.79
CA HIS A 80 -0.04 -22.71 -4.49
C HIS A 80 0.40 -21.24 -4.44
N GLN A 81 1.71 -20.97 -4.45
CA GLN A 81 2.26 -19.63 -4.27
C GLN A 81 2.34 -18.90 -5.60
N ASN A 82 1.81 -17.68 -5.63
CA ASN A 82 1.78 -16.82 -6.82
C ASN A 82 2.85 -15.73 -6.69
N LEU A 83 3.79 -15.67 -7.64
CA LEU A 83 4.88 -14.70 -7.59
C LEU A 83 4.51 -13.43 -8.36
N PHE A 84 4.65 -12.28 -7.70
CA PHE A 84 4.44 -10.97 -8.29
C PHE A 84 5.77 -10.28 -8.58
N GLY A 85 5.91 -9.76 -9.80
CA GLY A 85 7.02 -8.88 -10.17
C GLY A 85 6.76 -7.44 -9.71
N ILE A 86 7.80 -6.67 -9.40
CA ILE A 86 7.65 -5.28 -8.89
C ILE A 86 8.19 -4.29 -9.91
N VAL A 87 7.30 -3.50 -10.50
CA VAL A 87 7.64 -2.42 -11.41
C VAL A 87 8.29 -1.29 -10.60
N GLN A 88 9.57 -1.06 -10.85
CA GLN A 88 10.33 0.11 -10.39
C GLN A 88 10.55 1.13 -11.54
N GLY A 89 11.18 2.27 -11.24
CA GLY A 89 11.46 3.33 -12.23
C GLY A 89 11.34 4.77 -11.69
N GLY A 90 11.11 4.93 -10.38
CA GLY A 90 10.96 6.24 -9.75
C GLY A 90 9.79 7.01 -10.36
N VAL A 91 10.01 8.30 -10.64
CA VAL A 91 9.02 9.19 -11.27
C VAL A 91 9.25 9.36 -12.78
N HIS A 92 10.08 8.52 -13.39
CA HIS A 92 10.49 8.64 -14.78
C HIS A 92 9.65 7.72 -15.68
N ALA A 93 8.81 8.32 -16.53
CA ALA A 93 7.88 7.60 -17.40
C ALA A 93 8.56 6.56 -18.30
N ASP A 94 9.71 6.89 -18.88
CA ASP A 94 10.45 5.99 -19.77
C ASP A 94 10.98 4.75 -19.03
N LEU A 95 11.51 4.94 -17.81
CA LEU A 95 11.97 3.84 -16.96
C LEU A 95 10.82 2.96 -16.48
N ARG A 96 9.68 3.56 -16.16
CA ARG A 96 8.46 2.84 -15.77
C ARG A 96 7.92 1.97 -16.89
N GLN A 97 7.83 2.52 -18.10
CA GLN A 97 7.43 1.77 -19.29
C GLN A 97 8.39 0.62 -19.56
N GLN A 98 9.70 0.89 -19.58
CA GLN A 98 10.73 -0.14 -19.77
C GLN A 98 10.55 -1.28 -18.75
N SER A 99 10.31 -0.93 -17.49
CA SER A 99 10.17 -1.88 -16.40
C SER A 99 8.92 -2.74 -16.51
N ALA A 100 7.77 -2.12 -16.79
CA ALA A 100 6.52 -2.84 -16.99
C ALA A 100 6.62 -3.84 -18.15
N GLN A 101 7.20 -3.41 -19.29
CA GLN A 101 7.39 -4.26 -20.46
C GLN A 101 8.38 -5.41 -20.19
N PHE A 102 9.49 -5.13 -19.50
CA PHE A 102 10.47 -6.15 -19.12
C PHE A 102 9.81 -7.24 -18.26
N LEU A 103 9.10 -6.84 -17.21
CA LEU A 103 8.45 -7.79 -16.30
C LEU A 103 7.29 -8.53 -16.96
N ALA A 104 6.56 -7.90 -17.88
CA ALA A 104 5.52 -8.55 -18.67
C ALA A 104 6.07 -9.78 -19.42
N ASN A 105 7.28 -9.68 -19.99
CA ASN A 105 7.93 -10.78 -20.70
C ASN A 105 8.37 -11.95 -19.79
N LEU A 106 8.48 -11.73 -18.48
CA LEU A 106 8.82 -12.77 -17.50
C LEU A 106 7.59 -13.56 -17.01
N ASP A 107 6.38 -13.17 -17.41
CA ASP A 107 5.15 -13.93 -17.15
C ASP A 107 4.93 -14.29 -15.66
N PHE A 108 4.89 -13.28 -14.79
CA PHE A 108 4.54 -13.42 -13.36
C PHE A 108 3.03 -13.62 -13.17
N GLN A 109 2.58 -14.13 -12.03
CA GLN A 109 1.14 -14.29 -11.73
C GLN A 109 0.43 -12.96 -11.46
N GLY A 110 1.18 -11.90 -11.14
CA GLY A 110 0.68 -10.54 -10.97
C GLY A 110 1.83 -9.54 -10.96
N TYR A 111 1.49 -8.26 -10.91
CA TYR A 111 2.47 -7.19 -11.02
C TYR A 111 2.20 -6.08 -10.02
N ALA A 112 3.16 -5.81 -9.15
CA ALA A 112 3.10 -4.69 -8.24
C ALA A 112 3.74 -3.44 -8.83
N ILE A 113 3.34 -2.28 -8.32
CA ILE A 113 3.88 -0.97 -8.62
C ILE A 113 4.56 -0.48 -7.35
N GLY A 114 5.89 -0.57 -7.34
CA GLY A 114 6.75 -0.18 -6.22
C GLY A 114 7.34 1.22 -6.38
N GLY A 115 8.00 1.71 -5.34
CA GLY A 115 8.73 2.99 -5.37
C GLY A 115 7.83 4.22 -5.55
N LEU A 116 6.59 4.13 -5.07
CA LEU A 116 5.63 5.23 -4.96
C LEU A 116 5.14 5.34 -3.51
N SER A 117 4.50 6.46 -3.19
CA SER A 117 4.15 6.90 -1.84
C SER A 117 5.37 6.95 -0.89
N VAL A 118 6.53 7.32 -1.42
CA VAL A 118 7.82 7.40 -0.68
C VAL A 118 8.25 8.84 -0.41
N GLY A 119 7.46 9.82 -0.85
CA GLY A 119 7.66 11.25 -0.54
C GLY A 119 7.19 12.19 -1.64
N GLU A 120 6.83 11.65 -2.81
CA GLU A 120 6.33 12.42 -3.94
C GLU A 120 4.88 12.91 -3.73
N PRO A 121 4.49 14.03 -4.37
CA PRO A 121 3.11 14.49 -4.37
C PRO A 121 2.17 13.46 -5.02
N ALA A 122 0.91 13.42 -4.57
CA ALA A 122 -0.09 12.51 -5.12
C ALA A 122 -0.30 12.67 -6.64
N SER A 123 -0.19 13.89 -7.18
CA SER A 123 -0.28 14.14 -8.62
C SER A 123 0.81 13.43 -9.42
N VAL A 124 2.04 13.41 -8.89
CA VAL A 124 3.18 12.72 -9.53
C VAL A 124 2.96 11.21 -9.49
N MET A 125 2.44 10.68 -8.38
CA MET A 125 2.06 9.26 -8.30
C MET A 125 1.02 8.91 -9.38
N TYR A 126 0.00 9.77 -9.59
CA TYR A 126 -1.02 9.55 -10.62
C TYR A 126 -0.42 9.56 -12.04
N GLU A 127 0.45 10.54 -12.35
CA GLU A 127 1.17 10.59 -13.63
C GLU A 127 2.01 9.33 -13.86
N VAL A 128 2.69 8.83 -12.82
CA VAL A 128 3.44 7.57 -12.91
C VAL A 128 2.51 6.40 -13.22
N LEU A 129 1.34 6.31 -12.59
CA LEU A 129 0.36 5.26 -12.90
C LEU A 129 -0.09 5.33 -14.36
N ASP A 130 -0.37 6.53 -14.87
CA ASP A 130 -0.78 6.77 -16.27
C ASP A 130 0.29 6.28 -17.27
N HIS A 131 1.58 6.36 -16.90
CA HIS A 131 2.70 5.88 -17.71
C HIS A 131 3.13 4.43 -17.42
N THR A 132 2.56 3.78 -16.41
CA THR A 132 2.95 2.41 -16.01
C THR A 132 1.88 1.40 -16.39
N VAL A 133 0.64 1.61 -15.95
CA VAL A 133 -0.45 0.63 -16.05
C VAL A 133 -0.77 0.20 -17.49
N PRO A 134 -0.75 1.09 -18.51
CA PRO A 134 -1.01 0.68 -19.89
C PRO A 134 -0.03 -0.36 -20.45
N PHE A 135 1.17 -0.48 -19.86
CA PHE A 135 2.20 -1.44 -20.29
C PHE A 135 2.21 -2.72 -19.46
N MET A 136 1.28 -2.87 -18.51
CA MET A 136 1.13 -4.06 -17.68
C MET A 136 0.06 -4.99 -18.28
N PRO A 137 0.24 -6.32 -18.23
CA PRO A 137 -0.76 -7.27 -18.74
C PRO A 137 -2.15 -7.04 -18.14
N VAL A 138 -3.17 -6.97 -18.99
CA VAL A 138 -4.56 -6.66 -18.58
C VAL A 138 -5.22 -7.82 -17.84
N GLU A 139 -4.86 -9.05 -18.18
CA GLU A 139 -5.43 -10.27 -17.59
C GLU A 139 -4.84 -10.64 -16.22
N LYS A 140 -3.98 -9.77 -15.66
CA LYS A 140 -3.24 -10.04 -14.42
C LYS A 140 -3.40 -8.91 -13.42
N PRO A 141 -3.49 -9.23 -12.11
CA PRO A 141 -3.73 -8.24 -11.07
C PRO A 141 -2.58 -7.24 -10.95
N ARG A 142 -2.95 -5.97 -10.72
CA ARG A 142 -2.03 -4.85 -10.50
C ARG A 142 -2.12 -4.39 -9.06
N TYR A 143 -0.99 -4.42 -8.36
CA TYR A 143 -0.91 -4.13 -6.93
C TYR A 143 -0.12 -2.84 -6.66
N LEU A 144 -0.79 -1.78 -6.20
CA LEU A 144 -0.11 -0.55 -5.78
C LEU A 144 0.29 -0.62 -4.30
N MET A 145 1.60 -0.61 -4.06
CA MET A 145 2.15 -0.84 -2.73
C MET A 145 2.16 0.44 -1.88
N GLY A 146 1.73 0.32 -0.60
CA GLY A 146 1.87 1.37 0.41
C GLY A 146 0.89 2.55 0.30
N VAL A 147 -0.08 2.51 -0.60
CA VAL A 147 -1.06 3.59 -0.84
C VAL A 147 -2.37 3.31 -0.11
N GLY A 148 -2.86 4.31 0.63
CA GLY A 148 -4.05 4.09 1.46
C GLY A 148 -4.93 5.29 1.78
N THR A 149 -4.79 6.48 1.18
CA THR A 149 -5.83 7.50 1.38
C THR A 149 -7.07 7.13 0.53
N PRO A 150 -8.31 7.34 1.02
CA PRO A 150 -9.52 7.00 0.26
C PRO A 150 -9.54 7.60 -1.15
N ARG A 151 -9.10 8.85 -1.30
CA ARG A 151 -8.97 9.50 -2.61
C ARG A 151 -7.95 8.79 -3.51
N ASN A 152 -6.75 8.47 -3.00
CA ASN A 152 -5.73 7.77 -3.80
C ASN A 152 -6.21 6.39 -4.24
N LEU A 153 -7.00 5.68 -3.42
CA LEU A 153 -7.57 4.39 -3.80
C LEU A 153 -8.46 4.54 -5.04
N VAL A 154 -9.40 5.48 -5.04
CA VAL A 154 -10.30 5.67 -6.21
C VAL A 154 -9.53 6.15 -7.43
N GLU A 155 -8.62 7.12 -7.26
CA GLU A 155 -7.76 7.63 -8.35
C GLU A 155 -6.93 6.51 -8.99
N SER A 156 -6.44 5.57 -8.19
CA SER A 156 -5.64 4.44 -8.68
C SER A 156 -6.50 3.37 -9.33
N VAL A 157 -7.68 3.08 -8.78
CA VAL A 157 -8.66 2.16 -9.39
C VAL A 157 -9.14 2.68 -10.74
N MET A 158 -9.40 3.99 -10.87
CA MET A 158 -9.73 4.62 -12.15
C MET A 158 -8.60 4.51 -13.19
N ARG A 159 -7.36 4.28 -12.72
CA ARG A 159 -6.17 4.02 -13.56
C ARG A 159 -5.87 2.54 -13.72
N GLY A 160 -6.76 1.66 -13.27
CA GLY A 160 -6.68 0.21 -13.49
C GLY A 160 -5.86 -0.56 -12.46
N VAL A 161 -5.66 -0.03 -11.25
CA VAL A 161 -5.06 -0.77 -10.12
C VAL A 161 -6.12 -1.61 -9.39
N ASP A 162 -5.77 -2.82 -8.98
CA ASP A 162 -6.69 -3.82 -8.41
C ASP A 162 -6.49 -4.07 -6.91
N MET A 163 -5.23 -3.99 -6.44
CA MET A 163 -4.85 -4.34 -5.07
C MET A 163 -4.09 -3.20 -4.38
N PHE A 164 -4.24 -3.13 -3.06
CA PHE A 164 -3.65 -2.09 -2.22
C PHE A 164 -3.28 -2.64 -0.85
N ASP A 165 -2.26 -2.04 -0.24
CA ASP A 165 -1.96 -2.19 1.18
C ASP A 165 -1.59 -0.82 1.77
N CYS A 166 -1.89 -0.62 3.05
CA CYS A 166 -1.37 0.54 3.76
C CYS A 166 -1.50 0.35 5.27
N VAL A 167 -0.50 0.84 6.00
CA VAL A 167 -0.56 0.94 7.47
C VAL A 167 -1.50 2.06 7.96
N MET A 168 -1.93 2.95 7.06
CA MET A 168 -2.69 4.16 7.41
C MET A 168 -3.93 3.90 8.27
N PRO A 169 -4.81 2.91 7.98
CA PRO A 169 -6.01 2.69 8.78
C PRO A 169 -5.68 2.39 10.25
N THR A 170 -4.71 1.51 10.50
CA THR A 170 -4.34 1.08 11.85
C THR A 170 -3.46 2.11 12.56
N ARG A 171 -2.49 2.71 11.86
CA ARG A 171 -1.60 3.74 12.43
C ARG A 171 -2.37 4.99 12.86
N ASN A 172 -3.28 5.46 12.01
CA ASN A 172 -4.07 6.66 12.31
C ASN A 172 -5.10 6.39 13.41
N ALA A 173 -5.68 5.18 13.47
CA ALA A 173 -6.55 4.79 14.57
C ALA A 173 -5.86 4.93 15.92
N ARG A 174 -4.62 4.42 16.04
CA ARG A 174 -3.83 4.50 17.27
C ARG A 174 -3.48 5.94 17.66
N ASN A 175 -3.45 6.86 16.69
CA ASN A 175 -3.27 8.29 16.93
C ASN A 175 -4.60 9.06 17.11
N GLY A 176 -5.74 8.35 17.20
CA GLY A 176 -7.05 8.97 17.44
C GLY A 176 -7.71 9.59 16.21
N THR A 177 -7.34 9.15 15.00
CA THR A 177 -8.03 9.53 13.76
C THR A 177 -8.84 8.35 13.22
N ALA A 178 -10.15 8.56 13.08
CA ALA A 178 -11.06 7.62 12.43
C ALA A 178 -11.40 8.05 11.00
N PHE A 179 -11.55 7.07 10.10
CA PHE A 179 -12.11 7.26 8.76
C PHE A 179 -13.59 6.88 8.76
N THR A 180 -14.43 7.71 8.14
CA THR A 180 -15.90 7.59 8.16
C THR A 180 -16.49 8.08 6.84
N TRP A 181 -17.74 7.75 6.56
CA TRP A 181 -18.48 8.30 5.41
C TRP A 181 -18.82 9.81 5.53
N THR A 182 -18.37 10.47 6.60
CA THR A 182 -18.44 11.92 6.81
C THR A 182 -17.07 12.59 6.81
N GLY A 183 -16.01 11.87 6.41
CA GLY A 183 -14.63 12.34 6.38
C GLY A 183 -13.81 11.88 7.58
N LYS A 184 -12.67 12.53 7.81
CA LYS A 184 -11.76 12.21 8.94
C LYS A 184 -12.33 12.76 10.25
N VAL A 185 -12.41 11.90 11.26
CA VAL A 185 -12.82 12.27 12.62
C VAL A 185 -11.63 12.20 13.57
N GLN A 186 -11.23 13.34 14.13
CA GLN A 186 -10.21 13.41 15.19
C GLN A 186 -10.86 13.16 16.55
N ILE A 187 -10.99 11.91 16.96
CA ILE A 187 -11.87 11.51 18.07
C ILE A 187 -11.41 12.04 19.43
N LYS A 188 -10.13 12.36 19.60
CA LYS A 188 -9.61 13.02 20.83
C LYS A 188 -10.10 14.47 21.01
N ALA A 189 -10.66 15.10 19.97
CA ALA A 189 -11.10 16.49 20.01
C ALA A 189 -12.15 16.77 21.11
N ALA A 190 -12.06 17.93 21.76
CA ALA A 190 -12.94 18.30 22.89
C ALA A 190 -14.43 18.29 22.53
N ARG A 191 -14.79 18.61 21.28
CA ARG A 191 -16.18 18.61 20.79
C ARG A 191 -16.91 17.27 20.92
N TYR A 192 -16.16 16.17 21.08
CA TYR A 192 -16.73 14.83 21.23
C TYR A 192 -16.87 14.39 22.69
N ALA A 193 -16.57 15.24 23.68
CA ALA A 193 -16.62 14.88 25.10
C ALA A 193 -18.02 14.42 25.57
N GLU A 194 -19.08 14.99 24.98
CA GLU A 194 -20.47 14.67 25.29
C GLU A 194 -21.25 14.24 24.04
N ASP A 195 -20.53 13.82 22.99
CA ASP A 195 -21.17 13.28 21.78
C ASP A 195 -21.49 11.79 21.99
N PHE A 196 -22.75 11.52 22.37
CA PHE A 196 -23.25 10.16 22.61
C PHE A 196 -23.65 9.41 21.33
N SER A 197 -23.45 10.00 20.15
CA SER A 197 -23.67 9.32 18.86
C SER A 197 -22.54 8.32 18.54
N PRO A 198 -22.81 7.30 17.69
CA PRO A 198 -21.77 6.38 17.23
C PRO A 198 -20.72 7.11 16.38
N LEU A 199 -19.53 6.50 16.27
CA LEU A 199 -18.41 7.08 15.51
C LEU A 199 -18.73 7.27 14.02
N ASP A 200 -19.30 6.24 13.39
CA ASP A 200 -19.87 6.31 12.04
C ASP A 200 -21.10 5.40 11.94
N PRO A 201 -22.32 5.96 11.85
CA PRO A 201 -23.53 5.15 11.73
C PRO A 201 -23.64 4.43 10.38
N SER A 202 -22.87 4.83 9.36
CA SER A 202 -22.94 4.25 8.02
C SER A 202 -22.00 3.04 7.84
N THR A 203 -21.04 2.86 8.74
CA THR A 203 -20.07 1.76 8.66
C THR A 203 -20.49 0.61 9.58
N PRO A 204 -20.68 -0.62 9.05
CA PRO A 204 -21.04 -1.78 9.85
C PRO A 204 -19.81 -2.29 10.64
N SER A 205 -19.54 -1.70 11.80
CA SER A 205 -18.43 -2.08 12.69
C SER A 205 -18.93 -2.43 14.09
N TYR A 206 -18.24 -3.34 14.77
CA TYR A 206 -18.44 -3.60 16.20
C TYR A 206 -18.32 -2.30 17.03
N THR A 207 -17.46 -1.38 16.58
CA THR A 207 -17.21 -0.09 17.23
C THR A 207 -18.44 0.83 17.23
N SER A 208 -19.39 0.62 16.33
CA SER A 208 -20.62 1.43 16.24
C SER A 208 -21.56 1.27 17.44
N GLN A 209 -21.31 0.31 18.34
CA GLN A 209 -22.03 0.16 19.61
C GLN A 209 -21.59 1.17 20.69
N PHE A 210 -20.47 1.85 20.47
CA PHE A 210 -19.89 2.77 21.44
C PHE A 210 -20.05 4.22 20.98
N SER A 211 -20.27 5.11 21.94
CA SER A 211 -20.34 6.54 21.64
C SER A 211 -18.97 7.13 21.36
N LYS A 212 -18.95 8.24 20.61
CA LYS A 212 -17.75 9.05 20.43
C LYS A 212 -17.19 9.55 21.77
N ALA A 213 -18.06 9.93 22.71
CA ALA A 213 -17.66 10.31 24.07
C ALA A 213 -16.88 9.21 24.79
N TYR A 214 -17.34 7.96 24.71
CA TYR A 214 -16.65 6.83 25.32
C TYR A 214 -15.31 6.53 24.64
N LEU A 215 -15.29 6.49 23.30
CA LEU A 215 -14.07 6.27 22.53
C LEU A 215 -13.02 7.35 22.81
N ARG A 216 -13.46 8.61 22.87
CA ARG A 216 -12.62 9.75 23.26
C ARG A 216 -12.05 9.57 24.67
N HIS A 217 -12.90 9.19 25.64
CA HIS A 217 -12.47 8.96 27.00
C HIS A 217 -11.34 7.92 27.05
N LEU A 218 -11.56 6.73 26.46
CA LEU A 218 -10.56 5.67 26.40
C LEU A 218 -9.23 6.14 25.83
N LEU A 219 -9.25 6.87 24.71
CA LEU A 219 -8.03 7.39 24.09
C LEU A 219 -7.31 8.49 24.87
N ASN A 220 -8.02 9.18 25.78
CA ASN A 220 -7.42 10.24 26.61
C ASN A 220 -6.87 9.71 27.92
N VAL A 221 -7.33 8.54 28.37
CA VAL A 221 -6.76 7.83 29.53
C VAL A 221 -5.79 6.71 29.11
N ASP A 222 -5.36 6.73 27.85
CA ASP A 222 -4.40 5.80 27.23
C ASP A 222 -4.77 4.31 27.37
N GLU A 223 -6.08 4.02 27.37
CA GLU A 223 -6.61 2.66 27.40
C GLU A 223 -6.47 1.96 26.05
N MET A 224 -5.83 0.78 26.04
CA MET A 224 -5.60 -0.01 24.82
C MET A 224 -6.90 -0.36 24.10
N THR A 225 -8.01 -0.51 24.84
CA THR A 225 -9.34 -0.75 24.26
C THR A 225 -9.74 0.35 23.28
N GLY A 226 -9.40 1.62 23.56
CA GLY A 226 -9.67 2.72 22.63
C GLY A 226 -8.92 2.56 21.31
N LEU A 227 -7.64 2.15 21.36
CA LEU A 227 -6.82 1.89 20.18
C LEU A 227 -7.39 0.75 19.34
N THR A 228 -7.81 -0.34 19.99
CA THR A 228 -8.42 -1.50 19.34
C THR A 228 -9.73 -1.13 18.66
N LEU A 229 -10.63 -0.44 19.35
CA LEU A 229 -11.96 -0.08 18.81
C LEU A 229 -11.83 0.86 17.61
N VAL A 230 -10.98 1.89 17.67
CA VAL A 230 -10.81 2.78 16.51
C VAL A 230 -10.10 2.06 15.35
N THR A 231 -9.24 1.07 15.65
CA THR A 231 -8.62 0.24 14.61
C THR A 231 -9.66 -0.63 13.90
N LEU A 232 -10.56 -1.28 14.65
CA LEU A 232 -11.68 -2.04 14.08
C LEU A 232 -12.60 -1.18 13.24
N GLN A 233 -12.90 0.05 13.69
CA GLN A 233 -13.65 1.03 12.88
C GLN A 233 -12.96 1.32 11.56
N ASN A 234 -11.66 1.65 11.57
CA ASN A 234 -10.94 2.01 10.36
C ASN A 234 -10.83 0.82 9.40
N LEU A 235 -10.55 -0.39 9.88
CA LEU A 235 -10.52 -1.57 9.02
C LEU A 235 -11.89 -1.85 8.40
N ALA A 236 -12.97 -1.78 9.20
CA ALA A 236 -14.34 -1.94 8.69
C ALA A 236 -14.68 -0.90 7.62
N PHE A 237 -14.32 0.37 7.86
CA PHE A 237 -14.51 1.44 6.87
C PHE A 237 -13.77 1.15 5.57
N TYR A 238 -12.50 0.72 5.60
CA TYR A 238 -11.74 0.45 4.36
C TYR A 238 -12.29 -0.77 3.60
N LEU A 239 -12.75 -1.81 4.29
CA LEU A 239 -13.37 -2.97 3.66
C LEU A 239 -14.70 -2.60 3.00
N ASP A 240 -15.55 -1.84 3.70
CA ASP A 240 -16.82 -1.32 3.16
C ASP A 240 -16.56 -0.32 2.01
N PHE A 241 -15.56 0.55 2.13
CA PHE A 241 -15.15 1.47 1.07
C PHE A 241 -14.77 0.74 -0.22
N MET A 242 -13.92 -0.29 -0.12
CA MET A 242 -13.53 -1.09 -1.27
C MET A 242 -14.71 -1.91 -1.83
N GLN A 243 -15.66 -2.34 -0.98
CA GLN A 243 -16.89 -2.96 -1.44
C GLN A 243 -17.74 -1.98 -2.25
N LYS A 244 -18.02 -0.78 -1.73
CA LYS A 244 -18.80 0.24 -2.44
C LYS A 244 -18.13 0.71 -3.72
N LEU A 245 -16.79 0.76 -3.74
CA LEU A 245 -16.04 1.07 -4.95
C LEU A 245 -16.25 -0.01 -6.03
N ARG A 246 -16.21 -1.30 -5.67
CA ARG A 246 -16.55 -2.39 -6.61
C ARG A 246 -18.01 -2.33 -7.09
N GLU A 247 -18.94 -2.00 -6.20
CA GLU A 247 -20.35 -1.79 -6.56
C GLU A 247 -20.53 -0.62 -7.53
N ALA A 248 -19.81 0.49 -7.33
CA ALA A 248 -19.84 1.64 -8.22
C ALA A 248 -19.33 1.31 -9.62
N ILE A 249 -18.28 0.49 -9.73
CA ILE A 249 -17.80 -0.03 -11.03
C ILE A 249 -18.88 -0.89 -11.69
N LYS A 250 -19.45 -1.85 -10.95
CA LYS A 250 -20.46 -2.79 -11.49
C LYS A 250 -21.72 -2.07 -11.99
N ASN A 251 -22.09 -0.96 -11.34
CA ASN A 251 -23.29 -0.20 -11.65
C ASN A 251 -23.04 1.02 -12.56
N ASP A 252 -21.82 1.18 -13.10
CA ASP A 252 -21.44 2.31 -13.95
C ASP A 252 -21.65 3.70 -13.29
N THR A 253 -21.36 3.79 -11.98
CA THR A 253 -21.50 5.00 -11.15
C THR A 253 -20.18 5.44 -10.52
N LEU A 254 -19.05 4.98 -11.06
CA LEU A 254 -17.71 5.27 -10.54
C LEU A 254 -17.40 6.78 -10.51
N ALA A 255 -17.87 7.53 -11.51
CA ALA A 255 -17.68 8.98 -11.57
C ALA A 255 -18.36 9.71 -10.40
N ASP A 256 -19.61 9.33 -10.07
CA ASP A 256 -20.34 9.90 -8.94
C ASP A 256 -19.68 9.51 -7.60
N PHE A 257 -19.24 8.26 -7.49
CA PHE A 257 -18.49 7.79 -6.33
C PHE A 257 -17.20 8.60 -6.15
N TYR A 258 -16.46 8.85 -7.23
CA TYR A 258 -15.25 9.68 -7.21
C TYR A 258 -15.53 11.10 -6.73
N GLN A 259 -16.57 11.77 -7.25
CA GLN A 259 -16.93 13.13 -6.81
C GLN A 259 -17.28 13.16 -5.31
N LYS A 260 -18.06 12.17 -4.83
CA LYS A 260 -18.39 12.03 -3.42
C LYS A 260 -17.13 11.85 -2.57
N VAL A 261 -16.20 10.99 -2.98
CA VAL A 261 -14.95 10.76 -2.23
C VAL A 261 -14.08 12.00 -2.22
N CYS A 262 -13.96 12.74 -3.33
CA CYS A 262 -13.19 13.98 -3.37
C CYS A 262 -13.75 15.06 -2.44
N ALA A 263 -15.08 15.13 -2.29
CA ALA A 263 -15.71 16.03 -1.32
C ALA A 263 -15.44 15.63 0.13
N LEU A 264 -15.43 14.33 0.44
CA LEU A 264 -15.20 13.80 1.80
C LEU A 264 -13.72 13.78 2.20
N TYR A 265 -12.84 13.55 1.24
CA TYR A 265 -11.40 13.38 1.41
C TYR A 265 -10.63 14.23 0.39
N PRO A 266 -10.57 15.55 0.61
CA PRO A 266 -9.77 16.45 -0.22
C PRO A 266 -8.27 16.16 -0.09
N HIS A 267 -7.47 16.76 -0.98
CA HIS A 267 -6.00 16.70 -0.94
C HIS A 267 -5.44 17.32 0.35
#